data_AF-F4L6H8-F1
#
_entry.id   AF-F4L6H8-F1
#
_cell.length_a   1.000
_cell.length_b   1.000
_cell.length_c   1.000
_cell.angle_alpha   90.00
_cell.angle_beta   90.00
_cell.angle_gamma   90.00
#
_symmetry.space_group_name_H-M   'P 1'
#
loop_
_entity.id
_entity.type
_entity.pdbx_description
1 polymer ?
#
loop_
_entity_poly.entity_id
_entity_poly.type
_entity_poly.pdbx_seq_one_letter_code
_entity_poly.pdbx_strand_id
1 'polypeptide(L)'
;MLLASEERQLASILESPSAPLLANRLIAALEDEKRRRQEFYRDIDDDMKVEFINGEIIVHSPVKKEHTDATGFLYKILDTYVRIKELGYVGYEKVMIALTRNDYEPDVLFFGTEKAAGFKKGHWKYPAPDFAVEVLSDSTTHRDRGIKFNDYAAHGVAEYWIIDPEDETIEQYFLLEEQYKLHLKISEGIIRSNVVEGFAIEVRAVFEEKANLAELRRILMDDM
;
A
#
# COMPACT_ATOMS: atom_id res chain seq x y z
N MET A 1 12.26 -13.07 11.68
CA MET A 1 13.30 -13.48 10.68
C MET A 1 13.94 -12.28 9.98
N LEU A 2 13.21 -11.17 9.78
CA LEU A 2 13.74 -9.89 9.27
C LEU A 2 14.62 -9.17 10.31
N LEU A 3 14.14 -8.97 11.55
CA LEU A 3 15.00 -8.48 12.65
C LEU A 3 16.24 -9.33 12.84
N ALA A 4 16.09 -10.66 12.86
CA ALA A 4 17.24 -11.56 12.94
C ALA A 4 18.21 -11.41 11.74
N SER A 5 17.76 -10.91 10.59
CA SER A 5 18.61 -10.57 9.44
C SER A 5 19.28 -9.20 9.61
N GLU A 6 18.54 -8.19 10.06
CA GLU A 6 19.04 -6.84 10.31
C GLU A 6 20.04 -6.81 11.48
N GLU A 7 19.75 -7.51 12.58
CA GLU A 7 20.66 -7.72 13.70
C GLU A 7 21.94 -8.42 13.25
N ARG A 8 21.84 -9.40 12.34
CA ARG A 8 23.02 -10.05 11.75
C ARG A 8 23.82 -9.10 10.87
N GLN A 9 23.18 -8.26 10.07
CA GLN A 9 23.85 -7.25 9.26
C GLN A 9 24.55 -6.21 10.15
N LEU A 10 23.86 -5.73 11.19
CA LEU A 10 24.42 -4.79 12.16
C LEU A 10 25.62 -5.41 12.89
N ALA A 11 25.50 -6.65 13.37
CA ALA A 11 26.59 -7.38 14.00
C ALA A 11 27.80 -7.50 13.05
N SER A 12 27.57 -7.85 11.78
CA SER A 12 28.64 -7.92 10.77
C SER A 12 29.33 -6.58 10.53
N ILE A 13 28.59 -5.46 10.56
CA ILE A 13 29.19 -4.12 10.47
C ILE A 13 30.05 -3.83 11.70
N LEU A 14 29.54 -4.15 12.90
CA LEU A 14 30.20 -3.87 14.18
C LEU A 14 31.48 -4.69 14.40
N GLU A 15 31.60 -5.86 13.76
CA GLU A 15 32.85 -6.65 13.76
C GLU A 15 33.99 -6.00 12.97
N SER A 16 33.69 -5.06 12.07
CA SER A 16 34.71 -4.37 11.28
C SER A 16 35.40 -3.25 12.08
N PRO A 17 36.75 -3.17 12.10
CA PRO A 17 37.47 -2.03 12.67
C PRO A 17 37.10 -0.68 12.01
N SER A 18 36.53 -0.72 10.81
CA SER A 18 36.05 0.46 10.08
C SER A 18 34.58 0.80 10.38
N ALA A 19 33.93 0.14 11.35
CA ALA A 19 32.52 0.39 11.70
C ALA A 19 32.20 1.88 11.89
N PRO A 20 33.01 2.70 12.58
CA PRO A 20 32.72 4.14 12.71
C PRO A 20 32.74 4.88 11.36
N LEU A 21 33.65 4.51 10.45
CA LEU A 21 33.73 5.11 9.11
C LEU A 21 32.54 4.69 8.24
N LEU A 22 32.11 3.43 8.34
CA LEU A 22 30.92 2.93 7.65
C LEU A 22 29.65 3.62 8.16
N ALA A 23 29.51 3.79 9.47
CA ALA A 23 28.40 4.52 10.08
C ALA A 23 28.36 5.98 9.58
N ASN A 24 29.50 6.69 9.58
CA ASN A 24 29.56 8.06 9.06
C ASN A 24 29.18 8.15 7.58
N ARG A 25 29.62 7.20 6.75
CA ARG A 25 29.25 7.15 5.33
C ARG A 25 27.75 6.88 5.13
N LEU A 26 27.18 5.97 5.93
CA LEU A 26 25.76 5.67 5.89
C LEU A 26 24.93 6.90 6.29
N ILE A 27 25.29 7.57 7.39
CA ILE A 27 24.61 8.78 7.85
C ILE A 27 24.66 9.86 6.75
N ALA A 28 25.84 10.13 6.19
CA ALA A 28 25.97 11.13 5.12
C ALA A 28 25.13 10.79 3.88
N ALA A 29 25.05 9.51 3.52
CA ALA A 29 24.21 9.05 2.40
C ALA A 29 22.71 9.24 2.69
N LEU A 30 22.25 8.93 3.91
CA LEU A 30 20.86 9.12 4.32
C LEU A 30 20.48 10.61 4.44
N GLU A 31 21.41 11.47 4.86
CA GLU A 31 21.22 12.92 4.86
C GLU A 31 21.10 13.49 3.45
N ASP A 32 21.94 13.02 2.51
CA ASP A 32 21.85 13.36 1.09
C ASP A 32 20.52 12.92 0.49
N GLU A 33 20.11 11.68 0.78
CA GLU A 33 18.82 11.13 0.37
C GLU A 33 17.65 11.97 0.90
N LYS A 34 17.69 12.34 2.18
CA LYS A 34 16.68 13.21 2.79
C LYS A 34 16.60 14.56 2.08
N ARG A 35 17.73 15.15 1.69
CA ARG A 35 17.75 16.39 0.90
C ARG A 35 17.08 16.20 -0.46
N ARG A 36 17.42 15.13 -1.18
CA ARG A 36 16.80 14.78 -2.48
C ARG A 36 15.30 14.49 -2.35
N ARG A 37 14.85 13.89 -1.24
CA ARG A 37 13.43 13.71 -0.92
C ARG A 37 12.70 15.04 -0.72
N GLN A 38 13.36 16.03 -0.11
CA GLN A 38 12.79 17.39 0.00
C GLN A 38 12.75 18.11 -1.34
N GLU A 39 13.74 17.92 -2.21
CA GLU A 39 13.73 18.40 -3.60
C GLU A 39 12.57 17.78 -4.38
N PHE A 40 12.42 16.45 -4.33
CA PHE A 40 11.29 15.71 -4.88
C PHE A 40 9.95 16.35 -4.51
N TYR A 41 9.69 16.62 -3.22
CA TYR A 41 8.44 17.25 -2.80
C TYR A 41 8.17 18.66 -3.37
N ARG A 42 9.20 19.38 -3.80
CA ARG A 42 9.04 20.71 -4.42
C ARG A 42 8.83 20.62 -5.93
N ASP A 43 9.33 19.55 -6.54
CA ASP A 43 9.41 19.40 -7.99
C ASP A 43 8.24 18.60 -8.55
N ILE A 44 7.57 17.76 -7.74
CA ILE A 44 6.36 17.04 -8.15
C ILE A 44 5.15 17.97 -8.24
N ASP A 45 4.29 17.67 -9.21
CA ASP A 45 2.97 18.29 -9.38
C ASP A 45 1.87 17.22 -9.29
N ASP A 46 0.61 17.67 -9.36
CA ASP A 46 -0.56 16.80 -9.27
C ASP A 46 -0.83 15.96 -10.53
N ASP A 47 -0.17 16.27 -11.65
CA ASP A 47 -0.29 15.53 -12.91
C ASP A 47 0.60 14.27 -12.92
N MET A 48 1.66 14.22 -12.10
CA MET A 48 2.61 13.10 -12.04
C MET A 48 2.19 11.99 -11.06
N LYS A 49 2.22 10.70 -11.46
CA LYS A 49 2.17 9.55 -10.53
C LYS A 49 3.60 9.09 -10.26
N VAL A 50 4.11 9.37 -9.07
CA VAL A 50 5.53 9.26 -8.73
C VAL A 50 5.75 8.81 -7.30
N GLU A 51 6.75 7.96 -7.10
CA GLU A 51 7.15 7.45 -5.80
C GLU A 51 8.61 7.79 -5.50
N PHE A 52 8.96 7.88 -4.23
CA PHE A 52 10.34 8.05 -3.79
C PHE A 52 10.78 6.79 -3.04
N ILE A 53 11.62 5.97 -3.66
CA ILE A 53 11.97 4.63 -3.15
C ILE A 53 13.47 4.49 -3.06
N ASN A 54 13.99 4.26 -1.85
CA ASN A 54 15.40 4.07 -1.53
C ASN A 54 16.31 5.15 -2.10
N GLY A 55 15.82 6.38 -2.12
CA GLY A 55 16.52 7.52 -2.67
C GLY A 55 16.35 7.75 -4.16
N GLU A 56 15.50 7.01 -4.86
CA GLU A 56 15.25 7.21 -6.28
C GLU A 56 13.82 7.69 -6.53
N ILE A 57 13.64 8.56 -7.53
CA ILE A 57 12.33 8.96 -8.01
C ILE A 57 11.89 7.94 -9.05
N ILE A 58 10.77 7.27 -8.79
CA ILE A 58 10.17 6.28 -9.67
C ILE A 58 8.97 6.93 -10.34
N VAL A 59 9.03 7.05 -11.67
CA VAL A 59 7.93 7.57 -12.49
C VAL A 59 7.12 6.41 -13.04
N HIS A 60 5.81 6.42 -12.80
CA HIS A 60 4.92 5.37 -13.27
C HIS A 60 4.50 5.61 -14.73
N SER A 61 4.49 4.53 -15.51
CA SER A 61 3.95 4.53 -16.87
C SER A 61 2.45 4.20 -16.83
N PRO A 62 1.67 4.56 -17.88
CA PRO A 62 0.30 4.11 -18.00
C PRO A 62 0.18 2.58 -17.89
N VAL A 63 -0.87 2.13 -17.22
CA VAL A 63 -1.18 0.70 -17.00
C VAL A 63 -2.21 0.20 -18.01
N LYS A 64 -2.38 -1.13 -18.09
CA LYS A 64 -3.40 -1.78 -18.94
C LYS A 64 -4.81 -1.54 -18.35
N LYS A 65 -5.84 -1.73 -19.17
CA LYS A 65 -7.24 -1.47 -18.77
C LYS A 65 -7.66 -2.34 -17.60
N GLU A 66 -7.23 -3.59 -17.59
CA GLU A 66 -7.57 -4.60 -16.59
C GLU A 66 -7.11 -4.16 -15.19
N HIS A 67 -5.95 -3.51 -15.09
CA HIS A 67 -5.51 -2.86 -13.86
C HIS A 67 -6.45 -1.73 -13.47
N THR A 68 -6.73 -0.78 -14.36
CA THR A 68 -7.61 0.36 -14.02
C THR A 68 -9.02 -0.07 -13.63
N ASP A 69 -9.53 -1.13 -14.27
CA ASP A 69 -10.83 -1.72 -13.94
C ASP A 69 -10.79 -2.33 -12.54
N ALA A 70 -9.80 -3.19 -12.24
CA ALA A 70 -9.69 -3.85 -10.94
C ALA A 70 -9.51 -2.86 -9.78
N THR A 71 -8.61 -1.89 -9.94
CA THR A 71 -8.38 -0.79 -9.00
C THR A 71 -9.67 -0.01 -8.76
N GLY A 72 -10.34 0.43 -9.84
CA GLY A 72 -11.56 1.23 -9.75
C GLY A 72 -12.76 0.48 -9.20
N PHE A 73 -12.92 -0.81 -9.53
CA PHE A 73 -14.00 -1.67 -9.03
C PHE A 73 -13.88 -1.91 -7.54
N LEU A 74 -12.68 -2.26 -7.05
CA LEU A 74 -12.44 -2.43 -5.62
C LEU A 74 -12.66 -1.12 -4.86
N TYR A 75 -12.08 -0.02 -5.35
CA TYR A 75 -12.21 1.28 -4.70
C TYR A 75 -13.67 1.69 -4.52
N LYS A 76 -14.50 1.58 -5.55
CA LYS A 76 -15.92 1.93 -5.48
C LYS A 76 -16.65 1.14 -4.39
N ILE A 77 -16.43 -0.17 -4.32
CA ILE A 77 -17.08 -1.01 -3.31
C ILE A 77 -16.58 -0.65 -1.91
N LEU A 78 -15.27 -0.56 -1.73
CA LEU A 78 -14.65 -0.30 -0.43
C LEU A 78 -15.01 1.09 0.11
N ASP A 79 -14.88 2.15 -0.70
CA ASP A 79 -15.23 3.52 -0.32
C ASP A 79 -16.72 3.65 0.02
N THR A 80 -17.60 3.02 -0.77
CA THR A 80 -19.05 2.99 -0.48
C THR A 80 -19.31 2.36 0.88
N TYR A 81 -18.75 1.17 1.14
CA TYR A 81 -18.92 0.47 2.40
C TYR A 81 -18.40 1.28 3.59
N VAL A 82 -17.16 1.78 3.50
CA VAL A 82 -16.51 2.55 4.56
C VAL A 82 -17.28 3.82 4.89
N ARG A 83 -17.83 4.51 3.88
CA ARG A 83 -18.65 5.72 4.10
C ARG A 83 -19.97 5.42 4.79
N ILE A 84 -20.69 4.39 4.36
CA ILE A 84 -21.98 4.03 4.96
C ILE A 84 -21.81 3.59 6.41
N LYS A 85 -20.74 2.85 6.71
CA LYS A 85 -20.43 2.36 8.06
C LYS A 85 -19.62 3.35 8.90
N GLU A 86 -19.28 4.52 8.37
CA GLU A 86 -18.47 5.56 9.03
C GLU A 86 -17.11 5.05 9.58
N LEU A 87 -16.46 4.13 8.86
CA LEU A 87 -15.27 3.42 9.36
C LEU A 87 -13.95 4.17 9.17
N GLY A 88 -13.94 5.27 8.40
CA GLY A 88 -12.73 6.05 8.14
C GLY A 88 -12.69 6.66 6.74
N TYR A 89 -11.51 6.61 6.12
CA TYR A 89 -11.22 7.20 4.81
C TYR A 89 -10.57 6.18 3.88
N VAL A 90 -11.04 6.14 2.63
CA VAL A 90 -10.44 5.33 1.55
C VAL A 90 -9.71 6.25 0.59
N GLY A 91 -8.43 5.96 0.35
CA GLY A 91 -7.59 6.63 -0.63
C GLY A 91 -7.50 5.86 -1.94
N TYR A 92 -7.25 6.56 -3.05
CA TYR A 92 -7.23 5.99 -4.40
C TYR A 92 -6.15 6.64 -5.26
N GLU A 93 -5.31 5.82 -5.91
CA GLU A 93 -4.24 6.09 -6.91
C GLU A 93 -3.23 7.22 -6.66
N LYS A 94 -3.65 8.39 -6.19
CA LYS A 94 -2.85 9.63 -6.01
C LYS A 94 -2.73 10.05 -4.55
N VAL A 95 -3.03 9.13 -3.63
CA VAL A 95 -2.89 9.36 -2.19
C VAL A 95 -1.49 8.92 -1.78
N MET A 96 -0.59 9.89 -1.63
CA MET A 96 0.79 9.63 -1.24
C MET A 96 0.90 9.33 0.25
N ILE A 97 1.40 8.15 0.60
CA ILE A 97 1.80 7.81 1.96
C ILE A 97 3.29 8.10 2.14
N ALA A 98 3.62 8.83 3.21
CA ALA A 98 4.99 9.20 3.55
C ALA A 98 5.48 8.35 4.72
N LEU A 99 6.29 7.33 4.42
CA LEU A 99 6.91 6.46 5.40
C LEU A 99 8.27 7.03 5.85
N THR A 100 8.97 6.31 6.73
CA THR A 100 10.20 6.80 7.38
C THR A 100 11.26 7.19 6.35
N ARG A 101 11.46 6.36 5.32
CA ARG A 101 12.44 6.58 4.25
C ARG A 101 11.81 6.82 2.88
N ASN A 102 10.70 6.15 2.60
CA ASN A 102 10.09 6.10 1.26
C ASN A 102 8.73 6.81 1.21
N ASP A 103 8.33 7.22 0.00
CA ASP A 103 6.99 7.71 -0.33
C ASP A 103 6.38 6.81 -1.41
N TYR A 104 5.14 6.39 -1.19
CA TYR A 104 4.42 5.51 -2.10
C TYR A 104 3.06 6.08 -2.46
N GLU A 105 2.54 5.67 -3.62
CA GLU A 105 1.18 5.97 -4.07
C GLU A 105 0.43 4.65 -4.36
N PRO A 106 0.02 3.89 -3.30
CA PRO A 106 -0.67 2.62 -3.51
C PRO A 106 -2.02 2.81 -4.19
N ASP A 107 -2.46 1.80 -4.91
CA ASP A 107 -3.65 1.88 -5.74
C ASP A 107 -4.93 2.08 -4.94
N VAL A 108 -5.10 1.36 -3.83
CA VAL A 108 -6.21 1.55 -2.88
C VAL A 108 -5.68 1.48 -1.45
N LEU A 109 -6.18 2.38 -0.60
CA LEU A 109 -5.76 2.53 0.79
C LEU A 109 -6.98 2.65 1.69
N PHE A 110 -6.87 2.17 2.91
CA PHE A 110 -7.83 2.49 3.97
C PHE A 110 -7.12 2.96 5.24
N PHE A 111 -7.70 4.02 5.81
CA PHE A 111 -7.31 4.61 7.08
C PHE A 111 -8.53 4.58 8.00
N GLY A 112 -8.42 3.89 9.12
CA GLY A 112 -9.44 3.85 10.16
C GLY A 112 -9.69 5.23 10.77
N THR A 113 -10.80 5.35 11.50
CA THR A 113 -11.28 6.61 12.09
C THR A 113 -10.20 7.37 12.88
N GLU A 114 -9.37 6.69 13.65
CA GLU A 114 -8.29 7.31 14.43
C GLU A 114 -7.28 8.04 13.53
N LYS A 115 -6.76 7.37 12.49
CA LYS A 115 -5.82 7.99 11.53
C LYS A 115 -6.51 9.07 10.70
N ALA A 116 -7.74 8.81 10.27
CA ALA A 116 -8.50 9.71 9.40
C ALA A 116 -8.96 11.00 10.10
N ALA A 117 -9.12 11.01 11.44
CA ALA A 117 -9.57 12.18 12.20
C ALA A 117 -8.68 13.43 12.01
N GLY A 118 -7.40 13.23 11.68
CA GLY A 118 -6.44 14.29 11.43
C GLY A 118 -6.46 14.86 10.01
N PHE A 119 -7.17 14.23 9.07
CA PHE A 119 -7.12 14.61 7.65
C PHE A 119 -7.91 15.90 7.41
N LYS A 120 -7.26 16.86 6.73
CA LYS A 120 -7.79 18.20 6.50
C LYS A 120 -7.68 18.58 5.04
N LYS A 121 -8.44 19.59 4.63
CA LYS A 121 -8.33 20.18 3.29
C LYS A 121 -6.88 20.61 3.02
N GLY A 122 -6.33 20.22 1.87
CA GLY A 122 -4.95 20.52 1.47
C GLY A 122 -3.91 19.53 2.03
N HIS A 123 -4.33 18.50 2.76
CA HIS A 123 -3.45 17.41 3.16
C HIS A 123 -3.11 16.53 1.95
N TRP A 124 -1.82 16.27 1.74
CA TRP A 124 -1.34 15.52 0.58
C TRP A 124 -0.30 14.46 0.93
N LYS A 125 0.20 14.43 2.17
CA LYS A 125 1.07 13.37 2.70
C LYS A 125 0.37 12.64 3.82
N TYR A 126 0.13 11.36 3.62
CA TYR A 126 -0.62 10.53 4.55
C TYR A 126 0.34 9.64 5.37
N PRO A 127 -0.04 9.21 6.59
CA PRO A 127 0.74 8.24 7.34
C PRO A 127 0.67 6.85 6.68
N ALA A 128 1.29 5.85 7.30
CA ALA A 128 1.05 4.45 6.89
C ALA A 128 -0.45 4.11 7.04
N PRO A 129 -1.08 3.47 6.03
CA PRO A 129 -2.48 3.07 6.10
C PRO A 129 -2.68 1.91 7.08
N ASP A 130 -3.93 1.57 7.39
CA ASP A 130 -4.24 0.34 8.12
C ASP A 130 -4.32 -0.85 7.16
N PHE A 131 -4.80 -0.59 5.93
CA PHE A 131 -4.93 -1.57 4.85
C PHE A 131 -4.47 -0.94 3.53
N ALA A 132 -3.69 -1.69 2.76
CA ALA A 132 -3.19 -1.27 1.45
C ALA A 132 -3.45 -2.34 0.39
N VAL A 133 -3.60 -1.91 -0.85
CA VAL A 133 -3.76 -2.76 -2.02
C VAL A 133 -2.84 -2.27 -3.12
N GLU A 134 -2.13 -3.20 -3.75
CA GLU A 134 -1.46 -2.97 -5.03
C GLU A 134 -2.08 -3.89 -6.09
N VAL A 135 -2.37 -3.32 -7.25
CA VAL A 135 -2.80 -4.05 -8.44
C VAL A 135 -1.58 -4.24 -9.33
N LEU A 136 -1.27 -5.49 -9.66
CA LEU A 136 -0.05 -5.81 -10.38
C LEU A 136 -0.08 -5.24 -11.80
N SER A 137 1.07 -4.73 -12.20
CA SER A 137 1.42 -4.46 -13.59
C SER A 137 2.81 -5.01 -13.90
N ASP A 138 3.13 -5.12 -15.19
CA ASP A 138 4.45 -5.55 -15.68
C ASP A 138 5.60 -4.72 -15.06
N SER A 139 5.35 -3.43 -14.75
CA SER A 139 6.38 -2.49 -14.30
C SER A 139 6.51 -2.39 -12.77
N THR A 140 5.51 -2.86 -12.01
CA THR A 140 5.45 -2.69 -10.54
C THR A 140 5.62 -3.99 -9.76
N THR A 141 5.34 -5.15 -10.36
CA THR A 141 5.29 -6.46 -9.69
C THR A 141 6.48 -6.76 -8.77
N HIS A 142 7.71 -6.46 -9.23
CA HIS A 142 8.91 -6.69 -8.42
C HIS A 142 8.95 -5.83 -7.15
N ARG A 143 8.47 -4.58 -7.21
CA ARG A 143 8.46 -3.67 -6.06
C ARG A 143 7.31 -4.01 -5.11
N ASP A 144 6.14 -4.31 -5.64
CA ASP A 144 4.91 -4.61 -4.87
C ASP A 144 5.06 -5.89 -4.04
N ARG A 145 5.83 -6.86 -4.55
CA ARG A 145 6.22 -8.11 -3.85
C ARG A 145 7.56 -8.02 -3.12
N GLY A 146 8.26 -6.90 -3.22
CA GLY A 146 9.62 -6.71 -2.74
C GLY A 146 9.70 -5.60 -1.72
N ILE A 147 10.22 -4.44 -2.13
CA ILE A 147 10.48 -3.33 -1.22
C ILE A 147 9.19 -2.80 -0.56
N LYS A 148 8.10 -2.61 -1.31
CA LYS A 148 6.83 -2.12 -0.77
C LYS A 148 6.26 -3.09 0.26
N PHE A 149 6.25 -4.37 -0.08
CA PHE A 149 5.83 -5.45 0.81
C PHE A 149 6.54 -5.39 2.18
N ASN A 150 7.86 -5.26 2.18
CA ASN A 150 8.63 -5.20 3.41
C ASN A 150 8.44 -3.86 4.14
N ASP A 151 8.38 -2.75 3.42
CA ASP A 151 8.27 -1.43 4.04
C ASP A 151 6.88 -1.19 4.66
N TYR A 152 5.81 -1.69 4.03
CA TYR A 152 4.47 -1.69 4.61
C TYR A 152 4.40 -2.52 5.90
N ALA A 153 5.00 -3.71 5.91
CA ALA A 153 5.07 -4.53 7.11
C ALA A 153 5.85 -3.83 8.24
N ALA A 154 7.00 -3.21 7.92
CA ALA A 154 7.80 -2.46 8.88
C ALA A 154 7.09 -1.23 9.45
N HIS A 155 6.10 -0.69 8.72
CA HIS A 155 5.29 0.45 9.14
C HIS A 155 3.91 0.07 9.69
N GLY A 156 3.68 -1.22 9.97
CA GLY A 156 2.48 -1.66 10.69
C GLY A 156 1.20 -1.66 9.86
N VAL A 157 1.30 -1.67 8.53
CA VAL A 157 0.12 -1.87 7.67
C VAL A 157 -0.38 -3.30 7.93
N ALA A 158 -1.56 -3.42 8.54
CA ALA A 158 -2.00 -4.65 9.18
C ALA A 158 -2.50 -5.70 8.17
N GLU A 159 -3.00 -5.24 7.03
CA GLU A 159 -3.48 -6.09 5.93
C GLU A 159 -3.01 -5.53 4.59
N TYR A 160 -2.61 -6.44 3.70
CA TYR A 160 -2.11 -6.08 2.38
C TYR A 160 -2.67 -7.02 1.33
N TRP A 161 -3.30 -6.46 0.30
CA TRP A 161 -3.78 -7.25 -0.84
C TRP A 161 -2.90 -7.00 -2.06
N ILE A 162 -2.53 -8.09 -2.73
CA ILE A 162 -1.94 -8.04 -4.06
C ILE A 162 -2.95 -8.61 -5.03
N ILE A 163 -3.36 -7.81 -6.01
CA ILE A 163 -4.36 -8.20 -7.01
C ILE A 163 -3.64 -8.45 -8.32
N ASP A 164 -3.82 -9.64 -8.87
CA ASP A 164 -3.35 -9.97 -10.21
C ASP A 164 -4.52 -9.86 -11.19
N PRO A 165 -4.58 -8.80 -12.03
CA PRO A 165 -5.67 -8.62 -12.98
C PRO A 165 -5.57 -9.57 -14.19
N GLU A 166 -4.40 -10.17 -14.47
CA GLU A 166 -4.25 -11.12 -15.58
C GLU A 166 -4.71 -12.51 -15.17
N ASP A 167 -4.35 -12.95 -13.97
CA ASP A 167 -4.77 -14.23 -13.39
C ASP A 167 -6.13 -14.16 -12.66
N GLU A 168 -6.72 -12.96 -12.54
CA GLU A 168 -7.94 -12.66 -11.79
C GLU A 168 -7.92 -13.24 -10.36
N THR A 169 -6.81 -13.01 -9.65
CA THR A 169 -6.61 -13.51 -8.27
C THR A 169 -6.31 -12.39 -7.28
N ILE A 170 -6.67 -12.63 -6.03
CA ILE A 170 -6.33 -11.77 -4.90
C ILE A 170 -5.52 -12.59 -3.90
N GLU A 171 -4.34 -12.09 -3.54
CA GLU A 171 -3.53 -12.59 -2.44
C GLU A 171 -3.72 -11.68 -1.23
N GLN A 172 -4.24 -12.26 -0.14
CA GLN A 172 -4.46 -11.56 1.11
C GLN A 172 -3.36 -11.89 2.10
N TYR A 173 -2.67 -10.87 2.57
CA TYR A 173 -1.61 -10.97 3.57
C TYR A 173 -2.02 -10.27 4.86
N PHE A 174 -1.72 -10.92 5.99
CA PHE A 174 -1.83 -10.30 7.31
C PHE A 174 -0.46 -10.08 7.91
N LEU A 175 -0.27 -8.92 8.53
CA LEU A 175 0.92 -8.63 9.31
C LEU A 175 0.87 -9.44 10.60
N LEU A 176 1.80 -10.39 10.75
CA LEU A 176 1.98 -11.16 11.96
C LEU A 176 3.39 -10.91 12.48
N GLU A 177 3.47 -10.36 13.69
CA GLU A 177 4.68 -9.78 14.26
C GLU A 177 5.17 -8.62 13.37
N GLU A 178 6.10 -8.88 12.46
CA GLU A 178 6.73 -7.88 11.60
C GLU A 178 6.84 -8.38 10.15
N GLN A 179 6.14 -9.46 9.82
CA GLN A 179 6.15 -10.01 8.48
C GLN A 179 4.74 -10.33 8.05
N TYR A 180 4.46 -10.02 6.79
CA TYR A 180 3.28 -10.54 6.14
C TYR A 180 3.32 -12.05 5.99
N LYS A 181 2.21 -12.69 6.32
CA LYS A 181 1.94 -14.09 6.02
C LYS A 181 0.76 -14.15 5.06
N LEU A 182 0.92 -14.93 3.98
CA LEU A 182 -0.17 -15.21 3.06
C LEU A 182 -1.27 -15.94 3.85
N HIS A 183 -2.44 -15.31 3.93
CA HIS A 183 -3.62 -15.92 4.51
C HIS A 183 -4.34 -16.79 3.49
N LEU A 184 -4.59 -16.24 2.30
CA LEU A 184 -5.21 -16.93 1.19
C LEU A 184 -4.82 -16.32 -0.16
N LYS A 185 -4.88 -17.14 -1.20
CA LYS A 185 -4.89 -16.72 -2.61
C LYS A 185 -6.17 -17.28 -3.23
N ILE A 186 -7.01 -16.42 -3.80
CA ILE A 186 -8.36 -16.79 -4.23
C ILE A 186 -8.71 -16.12 -5.57
N SER A 187 -9.47 -16.82 -6.41
CA SER A 187 -9.99 -16.31 -7.69
C SER A 187 -11.52 -16.24 -7.74
N GLU A 188 -12.21 -16.89 -6.80
CA GLU A 188 -13.68 -16.99 -6.74
C GLU A 188 -14.16 -17.14 -5.29
N GLY A 189 -15.37 -16.67 -4.98
CA GLY A 189 -15.97 -16.78 -3.66
C GLY A 189 -15.84 -15.49 -2.86
N ILE A 190 -15.96 -15.56 -1.53
CA ILE A 190 -15.99 -14.37 -0.67
C ILE A 190 -14.62 -14.15 -0.03
N ILE A 191 -14.06 -12.96 -0.21
CA ILE A 191 -12.91 -12.46 0.54
C ILE A 191 -13.39 -11.49 1.62
N ARG A 192 -12.79 -11.56 2.81
CA ARG A 192 -13.15 -10.75 3.99
C ARG A 192 -11.93 -10.01 4.51
N SER A 193 -12.04 -8.71 4.74
CA SER A 193 -10.98 -7.96 5.40
C SER A 193 -11.00 -8.23 6.91
N ASN A 194 -9.82 -8.31 7.52
CA ASN A 194 -9.67 -8.34 8.98
C ASN A 194 -9.49 -6.93 9.56
N VAL A 195 -9.08 -5.95 8.74
CA VAL A 195 -8.82 -4.58 9.16
C VAL A 195 -10.04 -3.67 8.97
N VAL A 196 -10.75 -3.81 7.85
CA VAL A 196 -11.97 -3.05 7.57
C VAL A 196 -13.15 -3.83 8.15
N GLU A 197 -13.60 -3.43 9.34
CA GLU A 197 -14.60 -4.17 10.12
C GLU A 197 -15.85 -4.52 9.30
N GLY A 198 -16.15 -5.82 9.23
CA GLY A 198 -17.33 -6.34 8.52
C GLY A 198 -17.26 -6.33 6.99
N PHE A 199 -16.19 -5.78 6.41
CA PHE A 199 -16.04 -5.70 4.96
C PHE A 199 -15.78 -7.07 4.35
N ALA A 200 -16.64 -7.43 3.39
CA ALA A 200 -16.54 -8.67 2.65
C ALA A 200 -17.21 -8.51 1.30
N ILE A 201 -16.56 -9.06 0.27
CA ILE A 201 -17.01 -8.96 -1.11
C ILE A 201 -16.83 -10.30 -1.83
N GLU A 202 -17.62 -10.50 -2.86
CA GLU A 202 -17.36 -11.56 -3.83
C GLU A 202 -16.15 -11.17 -4.70
N VAL A 203 -15.20 -12.09 -4.92
CA VAL A 203 -13.91 -11.82 -5.59
C VAL A 203 -14.09 -11.39 -7.05
N ARG A 204 -15.03 -11.97 -7.80
CA ARG A 204 -15.39 -11.54 -9.16
C ARG A 204 -15.86 -10.10 -9.21
N ALA A 205 -16.36 -9.52 -8.12
CA ALA A 205 -16.73 -8.11 -8.07
C ALA A 205 -15.55 -7.15 -8.27
N VAL A 206 -14.31 -7.64 -8.16
CA VAL A 206 -13.08 -6.91 -8.47
C VAL A 206 -12.73 -6.98 -9.95
N PHE A 207 -13.17 -8.00 -10.69
CA PHE A 207 -12.76 -8.21 -12.09
C PHE A 207 -13.91 -8.03 -13.10
N GLU A 208 -15.17 -8.15 -12.66
CA GLU A 208 -16.35 -8.08 -13.51
C GLU A 208 -17.31 -6.96 -13.11
N GLU A 209 -17.64 -6.07 -14.05
CA GLU A 209 -18.55 -4.95 -13.82
C GLU A 209 -19.94 -5.40 -13.31
N LYS A 210 -20.48 -6.49 -13.85
CA LYS A 210 -21.79 -7.00 -13.44
C LYS A 210 -21.80 -7.49 -11.99
N ALA A 211 -20.74 -8.19 -11.57
CA ALA A 211 -20.57 -8.62 -10.19
C ALA A 211 -20.32 -7.42 -9.26
N ASN A 212 -19.52 -6.44 -9.71
CA ASN A 212 -19.26 -5.19 -8.99
C ASN A 212 -20.56 -4.43 -8.67
N LEU A 213 -21.42 -4.24 -9.66
CA LEU A 213 -22.71 -3.57 -9.50
C LEU A 213 -23.67 -4.36 -8.61
N ALA A 214 -23.63 -5.69 -8.65
CA ALA A 214 -24.45 -6.53 -7.77
C ALA A 214 -24.00 -6.35 -6.30
N GLU A 215 -22.70 -6.29 -6.05
CA GLU A 215 -22.14 -6.11 -4.72
C GLU A 215 -22.43 -4.72 -4.14
N LEU A 216 -22.30 -3.66 -4.95
CA LEU A 216 -22.69 -2.30 -4.55
C LEU A 216 -24.17 -2.22 -4.18
N ARG A 217 -25.05 -2.86 -4.94
CA ARG A 217 -26.49 -2.92 -4.62
C ARG A 217 -26.74 -3.65 -3.30
N ARG A 218 -26.04 -4.76 -3.05
CA ARG A 218 -26.14 -5.50 -1.80
C ARG A 218 -25.78 -4.62 -0.60
N ILE A 219 -24.62 -3.96 -0.67
CA ILE A 219 -24.16 -3.05 0.40
C ILE A 219 -25.17 -1.93 0.67
N LEU A 220 -25.70 -1.30 -0.38
CA LEU A 220 -26.68 -0.22 -0.24
C LEU A 220 -28.03 -0.71 0.31
N MET A 221 -28.41 -1.96 0.07
CA MET A 221 -29.66 -2.54 0.57
C MET A 221 -29.54 -3.07 2.00
N ASP A 222 -28.37 -3.56 2.41
CA ASP A 222 -28.13 -4.10 3.76
C ASP A 222 -28.17 -3.02 4.86
N ASP A 223 -28.08 -1.73 4.48
CA ASP A 223 -28.16 -0.57 5.37
C ASP A 223 -29.49 0.20 5.30
N MET A 224 -30.46 -0.27 4.49
CA MET A 224 -31.83 0.25 4.43
C MET A 224 -32.77 -0.49 5.40
#